data_AF-A0A1G2IBY0-F1
#
_entry.id   AF-A0A1G2IBY0-F1
#
_cell.length_a   1.000
_cell.length_b   1.000
_cell.length_c   1.000
_cell.angle_alpha   90.00
_cell.angle_beta   90.00
_cell.angle_gamma   90.00
#
_symmetry.space_group_name_H-M   'P 1'
#
loop_
_entity.id
_entity.type
_entity.pdbx_description
1 polymer ?
#
loop_
_entity_poly.entity_id
_entity_poly.type
_entity_poly.pdbx_seq_one_letter_code
_entity_poly.pdbx_strand_id
1 'polypeptide(L)' 'MNKYHSLAKKFRKEIIKHWGKKCGDFDFGCTVCQSHRILDDLEELGDFLDDINKTDKNKKHEHKR' A
#
# COMPACT_ATOMS: atom_id res chain seq x y z
N MET A 1 5.39 10.81 1.60
CA MET A 1 5.27 9.37 1.28
C MET A 1 5.67 8.60 2.52
N ASN A 2 4.72 7.99 3.22
CA ASN A 2 4.99 7.24 4.44
C ASN A 2 5.75 5.92 4.18
N LYS A 3 6.17 5.27 5.27
CA LYS A 3 6.95 4.02 5.25
C LYS A 3 6.25 2.87 4.53
N TYR A 4 4.91 2.83 4.52
CA TYR A 4 4.13 1.74 3.93
C TYR A 4 4.12 1.83 2.40
N HIS A 5 4.02 3.04 1.83
CA HIS A 5 4.20 3.19 0.38
C HIS A 5 5.62 2.82 -0.08
N SER A 6 6.65 3.12 0.72
CA SER A 6 8.03 2.70 0.43
C SER A 6 8.17 1.18 0.48
N LEU A 7 7.53 0.53 1.46
CA LEU A 7 7.49 -0.92 1.59
C LEU A 7 6.74 -1.57 0.43
N ALA A 8 5.55 -1.09 0.08
CA ALA A 8 4.77 -1.54 -1.08
C ALA A 8 5.60 -1.47 -2.36
N LYS A 9 6.28 -0.36 -2.61
CA LYS A 9 7.15 -0.20 -3.80
C LYS A 9 8.29 -1.22 -3.85
N LYS A 10 8.92 -1.54 -2.72
CA LYS A 10 9.96 -2.57 -2.65
C LYS A 10 9.36 -3.96 -2.85
N PHE A 11 8.25 -4.25 -2.19
CA PHE A 11 7.59 -5.54 -2.26
C PHE A 11 7.07 -5.84 -3.67
N ARG A 12 6.48 -4.86 -4.35
CA ARG A 12 6.07 -4.95 -5.77
C ARG A 12 7.20 -5.39 -6.68
N LYS A 13 8.42 -4.88 -6.49
CA LYS A 13 9.60 -5.29 -7.27
C LYS A 13 9.95 -6.75 -7.04
N GLU A 14 9.95 -7.19 -5.78
CA GLU A 14 10.28 -8.57 -5.43
C GLU A 14 9.22 -9.56 -5.93
N ILE A 15 7.93 -9.21 -5.85
CA ILE A 15 6.83 -10.01 -6.38
C ILE A 15 6.99 -10.19 -7.89
N ILE A 16 7.17 -9.09 -8.63
CA ILE A 16 7.30 -9.14 -10.09
C ILE A 16 8.54 -9.94 -10.49
N LYS A 17 9.64 -9.82 -9.74
CA LYS A 17 10.88 -10.55 -10.00
C LYS A 17 10.72 -12.07 -9.80
N HIS A 18 10.06 -12.50 -8.73
CA HIS A 18 9.94 -13.92 -8.40
C HIS A 18 8.78 -14.62 -9.12
N TRP A 19 7.67 -13.91 -9.33
CA TRP A 19 6.41 -14.51 -9.76
C TRP A 19 5.88 -13.95 -11.08
N GLY A 20 6.51 -12.91 -11.63
CA GLY A 20 6.01 -12.21 -12.81
C GLY A 20 4.81 -11.32 -12.51
N LYS A 21 4.02 -11.02 -13.54
CA LYS A 21 2.79 -10.22 -13.42
C LYS A 21 1.66 -11.06 -12.81
N LYS A 22 0.62 -10.39 -12.29
CA LYS A 22 -0.61 -10.99 -11.74
C LYS A 22 -1.10 -12.13 -12.65
N CYS A 23 -1.46 -13.29 -12.09
CA CYS A 23 -2.04 -14.39 -12.85
C CYS A 23 -3.35 -13.94 -13.52
N GLY A 24 -3.59 -14.42 -14.75
CA GLY A 24 -4.86 -14.18 -15.45
C GLY A 24 -6.02 -14.93 -14.79
N ASP A 25 -5.76 -16.13 -14.29
CA ASP A 25 -6.71 -16.95 -13.55
C ASP A 25 -6.53 -16.70 -12.05
N PHE A 26 -7.32 -15.76 -11.53
CA PHE A 26 -7.17 -15.25 -10.18
C PHE A 26 -7.80 -16.18 -9.14
N ASP A 27 -7.11 -17.27 -8.79
CA ASP A 27 -7.54 -18.17 -7.73
C ASP A 27 -7.12 -17.71 -6.33
N PHE A 28 -8.02 -17.85 -5.35
CA PHE A 28 -7.88 -17.38 -3.97
C PHE A 28 -6.71 -18.02 -3.19
N GLY A 29 -6.16 -19.14 -3.71
CA GLY A 29 -5.02 -19.86 -3.14
C GLY A 29 -3.69 -19.66 -3.88
N CYS A 30 -3.64 -18.91 -4.98
CA CYS A 30 -2.40 -18.71 -5.72
C CYS A 30 -1.46 -17.76 -4.96
N THR A 31 -0.25 -18.21 -4.64
CA THR A 31 0.78 -17.41 -3.95
C THR A 31 1.05 -16.08 -4.67
N VAL A 32 1.00 -16.06 -6.00
CA VAL A 32 1.18 -14.83 -6.80
C VAL A 32 0.03 -13.85 -6.55
N CYS A 33 -1.21 -14.34 -6.60
CA CYS A 33 -2.41 -13.54 -6.36
C CYS A 33 -2.45 -13.01 -4.92
N GLN A 34 -2.13 -13.86 -3.94
CA GLN A 34 -2.04 -13.49 -2.53
C GLN A 34 -0.95 -12.42 -2.30
N SER A 35 0.22 -12.57 -2.91
CA SER A 35 1.29 -11.57 -2.82
C SER A 35 0.87 -10.21 -3.37
N HIS A 36 0.14 -10.20 -4.50
CA HIS A 36 -0.38 -8.96 -5.07
C HIS A 36 -1.50 -8.35 -4.21
N ARG A 37 -2.34 -9.13 -3.52
CA ARG A 37 -3.33 -8.58 -2.56
C ARG A 37 -2.65 -7.89 -1.38
N ILE A 38 -1.62 -8.52 -0.81
CA ILE A 38 -0.84 -7.92 0.28
C ILE A 38 -0.21 -6.60 -0.18
N LEU A 39 0.24 -6.53 -1.43
CA LEU A 39 0.72 -5.29 -2.01
C LEU A 39 -0.38 -4.22 -2.08
N ASP A 40 -1.57 -4.59 -2.58
CA ASP A 40 -2.73 -3.69 -2.67
C ASP A 40 -3.10 -3.17 -1.24
N ASP A 41 -3.15 -4.05 -0.23
CA ASP A 41 -3.44 -3.70 1.17
C ASP A 41 -2.39 -2.72 1.78
N LEU A 42 -1.11 -2.90 1.43
CA LEU A 42 -0.03 -2.01 1.90
C LEU A 42 -0.13 -0.61 1.29
N GLU A 43 -0.59 -0.50 0.04
CA GLU A 43 -0.81 0.77 -0.62
C GLU A 43 -2.01 1.50 0.03
N GLU A 44 -3.12 0.79 0.25
CA GLU A 44 -4.32 1.33 0.90
C GLU A 44 -4.04 1.80 2.35
N LEU A 45 -3.30 1.00 3.13
CA LEU A 45 -2.89 1.42 4.47
C LEU A 45 -1.99 2.67 4.43
N GLY A 46 -1.14 2.76 3.41
CA GLY A 46 -0.34 3.96 3.18
C GLY A 46 -1.22 5.19 2.95
N ASP A 47 -2.18 5.10 2.04
CA ASP A 47 -3.06 6.23 1.72
C ASP A 47 -3.89 6.67 2.94
N PHE A 48 -4.44 5.71 3.68
CA PHE A 48 -5.21 5.95 4.89
C PHE A 48 -4.39 6.71 5.96
N LEU A 49 -3.13 6.32 6.17
CA LEU A 49 -2.26 6.99 7.14
C LEU A 49 -1.82 8.38 6.67
N ASP A 50 -1.66 8.60 5.37
CA ASP A 50 -1.39 9.92 4.82
C ASP A 50 -2.61 10.84 5.02
N ASP A 51 -3.84 10.32 4.89
CA ASP A 51 -5.08 11.08 5.11
C ASP A 51 -5.33 11.42 6.59
N ILE A 52 -5.05 10.50 7.52
CA ILE A 52 -5.03 10.80 8.96
C ILE A 52 -4.05 11.94 9.25
N ASN A 53 -2.82 11.84 8.72
CA ASN A 53 -1.79 12.87 8.95
C ASN A 53 -2.18 14.24 8.37
N LYS A 54 -2.86 14.29 7.23
CA LYS A 54 -3.38 15.55 6.66
C LYS A 54 -4.46 16.16 7.57
N THR A 55 -5.37 15.33 8.05
CA THR A 55 -6.47 15.75 8.95
C THR A 55 -5.92 16.33 10.26
N ASP A 56 -4.92 15.69 10.86
CA ASP A 56 -4.28 16.17 12.08
C ASP A 56 -3.51 17.49 11.89
N LYS A 57 -2.86 17.68 10.73
CA LYS A 57 -2.19 18.94 10.40
C LYS A 57 -3.18 20.10 10.25
N ASN A 58 -4.34 19.84 9.66
CA ASN A 58 -5.38 20.85 9.46
C ASN A 58 -5.98 21.30 10.80
N LYS A 59 -6.23 20.37 11.74
CA LYS A 59 -6.70 20.69 13.11
C LYS A 59 -5.70 21.54 13.90
N LYS A 60 -4.39 21.31 13.74
CA LYS A 60 -3.35 22.13 14.38
C LYS A 60 -3.29 23.57 13.86
N HIS A 61 -3.76 23.82 12.64
CA HIS A 61 -3.79 25.17 12.05
C HIS A 61 -5.02 25.97 12.46
N GLU A 62 -6.17 25.31 12.69
CA GLU A 62 -7.37 25.95 13.24
C GLU A 62 -7.16 26.44 14.67
N HIS A 63 -6.45 25.69 15.51
CA HIS A 63 -6.24 26.07 16.91
C HIS A 63 -5.18 27.18 17.12
N LYS A 64 -4.58 27.69 16.04
CA LYS A 64 -3.62 28.81 16.05
C LYS A 64 -4.20 30.11 15.48
N ARG A 65 -5.49 30.15 15.16
CA ARG A 65 -6.21 31.35 14.72
C ARG A 65 -7.00 31.96 15.86
#